data_AF-A0A381IAH1-F1
#
_entry.id   AF-A0A381IAH1-F1
#
_cell.length_a   1.000
_cell.length_b   1.000
_cell.length_c   1.000
_cell.angle_alpha   90.00
_cell.angle_beta   90.00
_cell.angle_gamma   90.00
#
_symmetry.space_group_name_H-M   'P 1'
#
loop_
_entity.id
_entity.type
_entity.pdbx_description
1 polymer ?
#
loop_
_entity_poly.entity_id
_entity_poly.type
_entity_poly.pdbx_seq_one_letter_code
_entity_poly.pdbx_strand_id
1 'polypeptide(L)'
;MLIRQHAIDGVDFITIHAGLTRSVLPKNKNHERLTHIVSRGGSLLFAWMELNNKENPIYTNFDKILDICEEYDVNIEFRRCL
;
A
#
# COMPACT_ATOMS: atom_id res chain seq x y z
N MET A 1 -4.45 1.67 -13.98
CA MET A 1 -3.99 1.28 -12.62
C MET A 1 -4.78 0.05 -12.21
N LEU A 2 -4.16 -0.97 -11.59
CA LEU A 2 -4.83 -2.22 -11.21
C LEU A 2 -6.08 -1.99 -10.33
N ILE A 3 -6.04 -1.00 -9.44
CA ILE A 3 -7.17 -0.64 -8.56
C ILE A 3 -8.43 -0.28 -9.35
N ARG A 4 -8.32 0.48 -10.45
CA ARG A 4 -9.47 0.79 -11.32
C ARG A 4 -10.05 -0.46 -11.96
N GLN A 5 -9.20 -1.42 -12.35
CA GLN A 5 -9.69 -2.66 -12.92
C GLN A 5 -10.50 -3.45 -11.89
N HIS A 6 -10.00 -3.57 -10.65
CA HIS A 6 -10.75 -4.21 -9.56
C HIS A 6 -12.08 -3.52 -9.26
N ALA A 7 -12.12 -2.19 -9.33
CA ALA A 7 -13.36 -1.43 -9.19
C ALA A 7 -14.37 -1.74 -10.32
N ILE A 8 -13.91 -1.79 -11.58
CA ILE A 8 -14.72 -2.18 -12.73
C ILE A 8 -15.22 -3.63 -12.62
N ASP A 9 -14.39 -4.51 -12.08
CA ASP A 9 -14.72 -5.93 -11.89
C ASP A 9 -15.71 -6.16 -10.73
N GLY A 10 -16.11 -5.11 -9.99
CA GLY A 10 -17.13 -5.15 -8.95
C GLY A 10 -16.62 -5.56 -7.57
N VAL A 11 -15.36 -5.26 -7.23
CA VAL A 11 -14.81 -5.51 -5.89
C VAL A 11 -15.38 -4.51 -4.88
N ASP A 12 -16.00 -4.99 -3.79
CA ASP A 12 -16.65 -4.14 -2.77
C ASP A 12 -15.67 -3.36 -1.87
N PHE A 13 -14.47 -3.89 -1.65
CA PHE A 13 -13.45 -3.23 -0.85
C PHE A 13 -12.02 -3.58 -1.28
N ILE A 14 -11.12 -2.62 -1.14
CA ILE A 14 -9.69 -2.78 -1.38
C ILE A 14 -8.89 -2.56 -0.11
N THR A 15 -7.99 -3.49 0.16
CA THR A 15 -7.05 -3.39 1.27
C THR A 15 -5.75 -2.76 0.77
N ILE A 16 -5.36 -1.61 1.32
CA ILE A 16 -4.17 -0.87 0.87
C ILE A 16 -3.17 -0.59 1.99
N HIS A 17 -1.89 -0.56 1.63
CA HIS A 17 -0.77 -0.24 2.52
C HIS A 17 -0.28 1.20 2.32
N ALA A 18 -1.19 2.18 2.34
CA ALA A 18 -0.86 3.60 2.12
C ALA A 18 0.08 4.18 3.18
N GLY A 19 0.00 3.69 4.43
CA GLY A 19 0.83 4.17 5.54
C GLY A 19 2.30 3.71 5.52
N LEU A 20 2.68 2.84 4.58
CA LEU A 20 4.07 2.42 4.43
C LEU A 20 4.81 3.43 3.54
N THR A 21 5.50 4.39 4.15
CA THR A 21 6.30 5.39 3.42
C THR A 21 7.80 5.14 3.57
N ARG A 22 8.62 5.77 2.71
CA ARG A 22 10.08 5.66 2.79
C ARG A 22 10.65 6.08 4.15
N SER A 23 10.00 7.02 4.84
CA SER A 23 10.40 7.47 6.18
C SER A 23 10.38 6.36 7.23
N VAL A 24 9.57 5.31 7.02
CA VAL A 24 9.40 4.18 7.93
C VAL A 24 10.39 3.05 7.64
N LEU A 25 11.00 3.00 6.44
CA LEU A 25 11.91 1.92 6.03
C LEU A 25 13.17 1.83 6.91
N PRO A 26 13.87 2.94 7.22
CA PRO A 26 15.04 2.88 8.11
C PRO A 26 14.67 2.37 9.49
N LYS A 27 13.47 2.74 10.00
CA LYS A 27 12.98 2.27 11.30
C LYS A 27 12.74 0.76 11.28
N ASN A 28 12.22 0.21 10.18
CA ASN A 28 12.05 -1.24 10.04
C ASN A 28 13.36 -2.00 9.85
N LYS A 29 14.36 -1.39 9.20
CA LYS A 29 15.70 -1.99 9.05
C LYS A 29 16.51 -1.95 10.34
N ASN A 30 16.37 -0.87 11.11
CA ASN A 30 17.12 -0.65 12.34
C ASN A 30 16.41 -1.20 13.59
N HIS A 31 15.16 -1.65 13.47
CA HIS A 31 14.47 -2.35 14.55
C HIS A 31 14.84 -3.84 14.52
N GLU A 32 15.27 -4.36 15.68
CA GLU A 32 15.38 -5.80 15.96
C GLU A 32 13.99 -6.43 16.15
N ARG A 33 13.13 -6.31 15.14
CA ARG A 33 11.89 -7.09 15.11
C ARG A 33 12.24 -8.54 14.89
N LEU A 34 11.93 -9.39 15.86
CA LEU A 34 12.18 -10.83 15.82
C LEU A 34 11.66 -11.48 14.52
N THR A 35 10.55 -10.99 13.97
CA THR A 35 9.88 -11.58 12.80
C THR A 35 9.81 -10.67 11.57
N HIS A 36 10.59 -9.59 11.48
CA HIS A 36 10.57 -8.65 10.33
C HIS A 36 9.14 -8.22 9.89
N ILE A 37 8.92 -7.87 8.61
CA ILE A 37 7.60 -7.57 8.04
C ILE A 37 6.91 -8.89 7.67
N VAL A 38 5.81 -9.19 8.34
CA VAL A 38 5.04 -10.45 8.16
C VAL A 38 3.82 -10.30 7.24
N SER A 39 3.47 -9.08 6.85
CA SER A 39 2.41 -8.83 5.87
C SER A 39 2.94 -9.06 4.45
N ARG A 40 2.30 -9.96 3.69
CA ARG A 40 2.68 -10.22 2.29
C ARG A 40 2.63 -8.95 1.44
N GLY A 41 1.54 -8.19 1.55
CA GLY A 41 1.36 -6.94 0.79
C GLY A 41 2.37 -5.88 1.18
N GLY A 42 2.67 -5.77 2.48
CA GLY A 42 3.67 -4.86 3.02
C GLY A 42 5.09 -5.21 2.60
N SER A 43 5.47 -6.48 2.63
CA SER A 43 6.81 -6.93 2.26
C SER A 43 7.09 -6.77 0.76
N LEU A 44 6.10 -7.03 -0.09
CA LEU A 44 6.22 -6.82 -1.54
C LEU A 44 6.39 -5.34 -1.87
N LEU A 45 5.58 -4.49 -1.24
CA LEU A 45 5.66 -3.04 -1.42
C LEU A 45 6.97 -2.47 -0.89
N PHE A 46 7.43 -2.94 0.28
CA PHE A 46 8.73 -2.61 0.84
C PHE A 46 9.86 -2.95 -0.14
N ALA A 47 9.89 -4.19 -0.62
CA ALA A 47 10.90 -4.66 -1.58
C ALA A 47 10.86 -3.85 -2.87
N TRP A 48 9.67 -3.54 -3.40
CA TRP A 48 9.52 -2.72 -4.60
C TRP A 48 10.10 -1.31 -4.40
N MET A 49 9.81 -0.65 -3.27
CA MET A 49 10.34 0.70 -2.99
C MET A 49 11.87 0.71 -2.88
N GLU A 50 12.45 -0.31 -2.25
CA GLU A 50 13.90 -0.48 -2.12
C GLU A 50 14.56 -0.70 -3.48
N LEU A 51 14.03 -1.63 -4.28
CA LEU A 51 14.57 -1.95 -5.61
C LEU A 51 14.47 -0.77 -6.59
N ASN A 52 13.40 0.01 -6.49
CA ASN A 52 13.16 1.12 -7.41
C ASN A 52 13.66 2.48 -6.87
N ASN A 53 14.15 2.52 -5.63
CA ASN A 53 14.49 3.75 -4.90
C ASN A 53 13.40 4.82 -5.02
N LYS A 54 12.13 4.42 -4.86
CA LYS A 54 10.94 5.27 -5.06
C LYS A 54 10.02 5.22 -3.85
N GLU A 55 9.21 6.27 -3.70
CA GLU A 55 8.16 6.32 -2.68
C GLU A 55 7.00 5.39 -3.03
N ASN A 56 6.24 4.97 -2.03
CA ASN A 56 5.06 4.14 -2.16
C ASN A 56 4.09 4.71 -3.23
N PRO A 57 3.78 3.96 -4.30
CA PRO A 57 2.89 4.40 -5.36
C PRO A 57 1.45 4.57 -4.89
N ILE A 58 1.03 3.86 -3.84
CA ILE A 58 -0.29 4.02 -3.21
C ILE A 58 -0.34 5.37 -2.47
N TYR A 59 0.72 5.70 -1.73
CA TYR A 59 0.82 6.97 -1.02
C TYR A 59 0.87 8.16 -2.00
N THR A 60 1.70 8.06 -3.05
CA THR A 60 1.89 9.16 -4.01
C THR A 60 0.72 9.39 -4.97
N ASN A 61 -0.17 8.40 -5.15
CA ASN A 61 -1.37 8.52 -5.98
C ASN A 61 -2.65 8.42 -5.15
N PHE A 62 -2.58 8.71 -3.84
CA PHE A 62 -3.69 8.47 -2.93
C PHE A 62 -4.98 9.19 -3.36
N ASP A 63 -4.89 10.45 -3.78
CA ASP A 63 -6.06 11.21 -4.26
C ASP A 63 -6.73 10.53 -5.47
N LYS A 64 -5.95 10.03 -6.43
CA LYS A 64 -6.50 9.30 -7.59
C LYS A 64 -7.17 7.99 -7.19
N ILE A 65 -6.72 7.36 -6.10
CA ILE A 65 -7.35 6.16 -5.57
C ILE A 65 -8.70 6.52 -4.96
N LEU A 66 -8.78 7.63 -4.22
CA LEU A 66 -10.04 8.15 -3.70
C LEU A 66 -11.03 8.46 -4.82
N ASP A 67 -10.58 9.14 -5.90
CA ASP A 67 -11.43 9.42 -7.06
C ASP A 67 -12.03 8.15 -7.67
N ILE A 68 -11.23 7.07 -7.77
CA ILE A 68 -11.72 5.76 -8.25
C ILE A 68 -12.71 5.15 -7.27
N CYS A 69 -12.41 5.19 -5.98
CA CYS A 69 -13.29 4.62 -4.97
C CYS A 69 -14.63 5.35 -4.89
N GLU A 70 -14.65 6.67 -5.08
CA GLU A 70 -15.88 7.46 -5.19
C GLU A 70 -16.66 7.14 -6.47
N GLU A 71 -15.97 7.00 -7.62
CA GLU A 71 -16.61 6.69 -8.91
C GLU A 71 -17.34 5.34 -8.91
N TYR A 72 -16.81 4.34 -8.19
CA TYR A 72 -17.30 2.95 -8.23
C TYR A 72 -17.86 2.45 -6.89
N ASP A 73 -18.04 3.32 -5.89
CA ASP A 73 -18.52 2.99 -4.53
C ASP A 73 -17.72 1.84 -3.87
N VAL A 74 -16.40 1.92 -3.93
CA VAL A 74 -15.48 0.91 -3.38
C VAL A 74 -14.94 1.35 -2.02
N ASN A 75 -15.09 0.51 -1.00
CA ASN A 75 -14.58 0.80 0.33
C ASN A 75 -13.07 0.62 0.43
N ILE A 76 -12.40 1.47 1.22
CA ILE A 76 -10.95 1.39 1.46
C ILE A 76 -10.66 0.90 2.88
N GLU A 77 -9.85 -0.13 2.99
CA GLU A 77 -9.29 -0.58 4.26
C GLU A 77 -7.79 -0.25 4.35
N PHE A 78 -7.43 0.60 5.33
CA PHE A 78 -6.04 0.93 5.61
C PHE A 78 -5.36 -0.15 6.45
N ARG A 79 -4.29 -0.75 5.93
CA ARG A 79 -3.52 -1.74 6.69
C ARG A 79 -2.15 -1.25 7.09
N ARG A 80 -1.84 -1.52 8.36
CA ARG A 80 -0.49 -1.40 8.90
C ARG A 80 0.38 -2.57 8.41
N CYS A 81 1.65 -2.29 8.12
CA CYS A 81 2.64 -3.30 7.70
C CYS A 81 3.52 -3.81 8.87
N LEU A 82 3.21 -3.39 10.10
CA LEU A 82 3.94 -3.78 11.30
C LEU A 82 3.32 -5.02 11.92
#